data_AF-A0A2N5ZWV1-F1
#
_entry.id   AF-A0A2N5ZWV1-F1
#
_cell.length_a   1.000
_cell.length_b   1.000
_cell.length_c   1.000
_cell.angle_alpha   90.00
_cell.angle_beta   90.00
_cell.angle_gamma   90.00
#
_symmetry.space_group_name_H-M   'P 1'
#
loop_
_entity.id
_entity.type
_entity.pdbx_description
1 polymer ?
#
loop_
_entity_poly.entity_id
_entity_poly.type
_entity_poly.pdbx_seq_one_letter_code
_entity_poly.pdbx_strand_id
1 'polypeptide(L)'
;MNIRDNRSRRGVVRTGVLLSAVVLLMTSCQPDDQTDVILVTELSDDHFIGVFDDYEVIDGDTFHIRDFTRGFRFLCIDTEEVPRGDDAMQQLAGLRAAWPASYEERRGDKRFPIKMPTPFGYETSEWAKQWFKDVDSIRLERDSNDNVFGYFGRTLAYVYAYKDGEWVNYNVECVRQGGSPYFGKYGFSSRFHDVFEVAQEEARYFKRGIWNTDLQHYPDYEERLSWWNARGASIKRYLGGPAEHDHSYFIGRDGEFERLALAGGKEVVVFGPVHWLGDARPVRTLKLPHKKDLDVRVILPDGMQQDVLEQFEQQYIYARGTVSGGGQEITITCGSPDDISRVPHPSWNLE
;
A
#
# COMPACT_ATOMS: atom_id res chain seq x y z
N MET A 1 -62.96 70.39 -14.43
CA MET A 1 -64.30 70.07 -14.97
C MET A 1 -64.22 68.69 -15.61
N ASN A 2 -65.16 67.82 -15.27
CA ASN A 2 -65.22 66.39 -15.59
C ASN A 2 -65.11 66.03 -17.08
N ILE A 3 -64.73 64.77 -17.32
CA ILE A 3 -65.37 63.73 -18.18
C ILE A 3 -64.25 62.89 -18.86
N ARG A 4 -63.91 61.67 -18.38
CA ARG A 4 -64.51 60.34 -18.69
C ARG A 4 -64.28 59.88 -20.14
N ASP A 5 -63.46 58.83 -20.33
CA ASP A 5 -63.85 57.44 -20.69
C ASP A 5 -63.62 57.22 -22.22
N ASN A 6 -63.25 56.09 -22.84
CA ASN A 6 -63.05 54.69 -22.45
C ASN A 6 -62.39 53.93 -23.66
N ARG A 7 -61.93 52.71 -23.42
CA ARG A 7 -61.77 51.54 -24.34
C ARG A 7 -60.47 51.30 -25.14
N SER A 8 -59.72 50.34 -24.58
CA SER A 8 -59.33 49.02 -25.13
C SER A 8 -58.53 48.92 -26.43
N ARG A 9 -57.37 48.25 -26.34
CA ARG A 9 -57.15 46.94 -26.98
C ARG A 9 -55.95 46.22 -26.36
N ARG A 10 -56.15 44.92 -26.16
CA ARG A 10 -55.22 43.92 -25.62
C ARG A 10 -54.09 43.65 -26.63
N GLY A 11 -52.86 43.60 -26.14
CA GLY A 11 -51.70 43.04 -26.83
C GLY A 11 -50.89 42.25 -25.80
N VAL A 12 -50.90 40.93 -25.95
CA VAL A 12 -50.27 39.95 -25.07
C VAL A 12 -48.75 40.08 -25.19
N VAL A 13 -48.07 40.47 -24.10
CA VAL A 13 -46.60 40.37 -23.99
C VAL A 13 -46.29 39.05 -23.30
N ARG A 14 -45.66 38.14 -24.06
CA ARG A 14 -45.13 36.87 -23.55
C ARG A 14 -43.91 37.16 -22.67
N THR A 15 -44.06 36.88 -21.37
CA THR A 15 -42.97 36.74 -20.42
C THR A 15 -42.13 35.51 -20.81
N GLY A 16 -40.92 35.73 -21.30
CA GLY A 16 -39.95 34.66 -21.49
C GLY A 16 -39.41 34.22 -20.13
N VAL A 17 -39.95 33.13 -19.60
CA VAL A 17 -39.32 32.36 -18.53
C VAL A 17 -38.21 31.54 -19.18
N LEU A 18 -36.96 31.87 -18.85
CA LEU A 18 -35.80 31.01 -19.11
C LEU A 18 -35.92 29.80 -18.18
N LEU A 19 -36.63 28.78 -18.65
CA LEU A 19 -36.57 27.45 -18.07
C LEU A 19 -35.33 26.77 -18.67
N SER A 20 -34.26 26.71 -17.90
CA SER A 20 -33.10 25.85 -18.22
C SER A 20 -33.57 24.39 -18.11
N ALA A 21 -34.12 23.87 -19.20
CA ALA A 21 -34.31 22.45 -19.38
C ALA A 21 -32.94 21.82 -19.59
N VAL A 22 -32.42 21.17 -18.56
CA VAL A 22 -31.36 20.17 -18.70
C VAL A 22 -31.98 19.02 -19.47
N VAL A 23 -31.79 19.04 -20.80
CA VAL A 23 -32.03 17.89 -21.65
C VAL A 23 -30.90 16.92 -21.34
N LEU A 24 -31.17 15.95 -20.46
CA LEU A 24 -30.41 14.72 -20.37
C LEU A 24 -30.62 13.96 -21.69
N LEU A 25 -29.74 14.22 -22.65
CA LEU A 25 -29.51 13.33 -23.78
C LEU A 25 -28.93 12.03 -23.20
N MET A 26 -29.82 11.11 -22.86
CA MET A 26 -29.51 9.68 -22.77
C MET A 26 -29.19 9.20 -24.19
N THR A 27 -27.99 9.50 -24.68
CA THR A 27 -27.43 8.78 -25.82
C THR A 27 -27.16 7.37 -25.33
N SER A 28 -27.96 6.43 -25.84
CA SER A 28 -27.67 5.01 -25.81
C SER A 28 -26.36 4.76 -26.58
N CYS A 29 -25.23 4.87 -25.91
CA CYS A 29 -24.00 4.29 -26.40
C CYS A 29 -24.07 2.80 -26.12
N GLN A 30 -24.09 2.02 -27.21
CA GLN A 30 -23.63 0.64 -27.19
C GLN A 30 -22.28 0.59 -26.46
N PRO A 31 -21.97 -0.47 -25.70
CA PRO A 31 -20.61 -0.66 -25.23
C PRO A 31 -19.76 -0.88 -26.48
N ASP A 32 -18.98 0.13 -26.87
CA ASP A 32 -17.83 -0.11 -27.73
C ASP A 32 -16.91 -1.03 -26.93
N ASP A 33 -16.64 -2.20 -27.50
CA ASP A 33 -15.85 -3.30 -26.94
C ASP A 33 -14.34 -2.97 -27.01
N GLN A 34 -14.00 -1.71 -26.74
CA GLN A 34 -12.66 -1.20 -26.58
C GLN A 34 -12.63 -0.42 -25.26
N THR A 35 -12.56 -1.16 -24.16
CA THR A 35 -11.84 -0.66 -23.00
C THR A 35 -10.46 -0.27 -23.52
N ASP A 36 -10.22 1.04 -23.69
CA ASP A 36 -8.88 1.57 -23.80
C ASP A 36 -8.15 1.11 -22.54
N VAL A 37 -7.46 -0.03 -22.66
CA VAL A 37 -6.51 -0.49 -21.68
C VAL A 37 -5.54 0.67 -21.56
N ILE A 38 -5.54 1.33 -20.40
CA ILE A 38 -4.47 2.26 -20.07
C ILE A 38 -3.21 1.38 -20.04
N LEU A 39 -2.55 1.27 -21.18
CA LEU A 39 -1.28 0.58 -21.36
C LEU A 39 -0.25 1.45 -20.68
N VAL A 40 -0.01 1.15 -19.40
CA VAL A 40 0.99 1.86 -18.61
C VAL A 40 2.36 1.29 -18.95
N THR A 41 2.89 1.79 -20.05
CA THR A 41 4.23 1.53 -20.57
C THR A 41 5.20 2.64 -20.18
N GLU A 42 5.06 3.24 -18.98
CA GLU A 42 6.10 4.11 -18.44
C GLU A 42 7.27 3.27 -17.93
N LEU A 43 8.03 2.70 -18.86
CA LEU A 43 9.35 2.16 -18.59
C LEU A 43 10.29 3.30 -18.24
N SER A 44 11.22 3.05 -17.33
CA SER A 44 12.20 4.05 -16.94
C SER A 44 13.60 3.45 -16.92
N ASP A 45 14.52 4.08 -17.66
CA ASP A 45 15.93 3.71 -17.64
C ASP A 45 16.59 4.04 -16.30
N ASP A 46 16.14 5.11 -15.62
CA ASP A 46 16.63 5.48 -14.28
C ASP A 46 16.22 4.47 -13.21
N HIS A 47 15.12 3.76 -13.42
CA HIS A 47 14.60 2.76 -12.48
C HIS A 47 14.89 1.32 -12.91
N PHE A 48 15.58 1.14 -14.04
CA PHE A 48 15.89 -0.16 -14.59
C PHE A 48 16.82 -0.97 -13.68
N ILE A 49 16.45 -2.21 -13.38
CA ILE A 49 17.28 -3.16 -12.64
C ILE A 49 17.93 -4.15 -13.61
N GLY A 50 17.14 -4.72 -14.54
CA GLY A 50 17.62 -5.73 -15.47
C GLY A 50 16.51 -6.37 -16.30
N VAL A 51 16.91 -7.10 -17.34
CA VAL A 51 16.08 -8.05 -18.08
C VAL A 51 16.62 -9.45 -17.81
N PHE A 52 15.73 -10.40 -17.54
CA PHE A 52 16.05 -11.76 -17.13
C PHE A 52 15.23 -12.76 -17.95
N ASP A 53 15.88 -13.78 -18.49
CA ASP A 53 15.29 -14.86 -19.29
C ASP A 53 15.26 -16.20 -18.51
N ASP A 54 16.10 -16.37 -17.49
CA ASP A 54 16.11 -17.54 -16.61
C ASP A 54 15.36 -17.26 -15.29
N TYR A 55 14.04 -17.42 -15.34
CA TYR A 55 13.16 -17.21 -14.19
C TYR A 55 12.08 -18.29 -14.06
N GLU A 56 11.54 -18.43 -12.85
CA GLU A 56 10.46 -19.36 -12.50
C GLU A 56 9.40 -18.65 -11.66
N VAL A 57 8.13 -18.81 -12.04
CA VAL A 57 6.98 -18.32 -11.26
C VAL A 57 6.67 -19.31 -10.13
N ILE A 58 6.91 -18.91 -8.88
CA ILE A 58 6.68 -19.75 -7.70
C ILE A 58 5.24 -19.60 -7.20
N ASP A 59 4.82 -18.36 -6.98
CA ASP A 59 3.45 -18.00 -6.64
C ASP A 59 3.07 -16.60 -7.17
N GLY A 60 1.91 -16.07 -6.74
CA GLY A 60 1.32 -14.85 -7.30
C GLY A 60 2.19 -13.60 -7.17
N ASP A 61 3.09 -13.54 -6.19
CA ASP A 61 3.97 -12.39 -5.95
C ASP A 61 5.42 -12.76 -5.59
N THR A 62 5.82 -14.00 -5.90
CA THR A 62 7.17 -14.53 -5.69
C THR A 62 7.67 -15.27 -6.91
N PHE A 63 8.79 -14.79 -7.48
CA PHE A 63 9.53 -15.50 -8.53
C PHE A 63 10.90 -15.91 -8.02
N HIS A 64 11.46 -16.93 -8.65
CA HIS A 64 12.87 -17.25 -8.60
C HIS A 64 13.54 -16.78 -9.90
N ILE A 65 14.70 -16.14 -9.81
CA ILE A 65 15.53 -15.77 -10.98
C ILE A 65 16.92 -16.32 -10.68
N ARG A 66 17.45 -17.18 -11.55
CA ARG A 66 18.66 -17.97 -11.26
C ARG A 66 19.86 -17.11 -10.85
N ASP A 67 20.08 -16.01 -11.58
CA ASP A 67 21.23 -15.12 -11.35
C ASP A 67 20.91 -13.92 -10.43
N PHE A 68 19.72 -13.88 -9.82
CA PHE A 68 19.32 -12.81 -8.90
C PHE A 68 19.30 -13.28 -7.45
N THR A 69 20.48 -13.56 -6.90
CA THR A 69 20.67 -14.25 -5.61
C THR A 69 20.13 -13.51 -4.38
N ARG A 70 20.03 -12.18 -4.41
CA ARG A 70 19.44 -11.38 -3.32
C ARG A 70 17.92 -11.58 -3.21
N GLY A 71 17.29 -12.08 -4.27
CA GLY A 71 15.84 -12.13 -4.41
C GLY A 71 15.21 -10.74 -4.45
N PHE A 72 13.93 -10.69 -4.78
CA PHE A 72 13.18 -9.45 -4.83
C PHE A 72 11.79 -9.61 -4.23
N ARG A 73 11.14 -8.48 -3.96
CA ARG A 73 9.76 -8.39 -3.49
C ARG A 73 9.00 -7.53 -4.47
N PHE A 74 7.89 -8.07 -4.96
CA PHE A 74 6.97 -7.36 -5.82
C PHE A 74 6.40 -6.17 -5.06
N LEU A 75 6.50 -4.99 -5.66
CA LEU A 75 5.97 -3.77 -5.10
C LEU A 75 4.44 -3.71 -5.25
N CYS A 76 3.78 -3.11 -4.27
CA CYS A 76 2.36 -2.71 -4.33
C CYS A 76 1.34 -3.84 -4.52
N ILE A 77 1.74 -5.10 -4.39
CA ILE A 77 0.84 -6.26 -4.33
C ILE A 77 1.16 -7.12 -3.11
N ASP A 78 0.18 -7.88 -2.65
CA ASP A 78 0.28 -8.85 -1.55
C ASP A 78 -0.77 -9.94 -1.79
N THR A 79 -0.42 -10.93 -2.63
CA THR A 79 -1.33 -12.03 -2.96
C THR A 79 -1.56 -12.92 -1.74
N GLU A 80 -2.70 -13.60 -1.68
CA GLU A 80 -2.96 -14.53 -0.57
C GLU A 80 -1.96 -15.67 -0.55
N GLU A 81 -1.68 -16.18 0.65
CA GLU A 81 -0.67 -17.22 0.83
C GLU A 81 -1.12 -18.53 0.18
N VAL A 82 -0.16 -19.35 -0.25
CA VAL A 82 -0.40 -20.67 -0.83
C VAL A 82 -0.02 -21.78 0.15
N PRO A 83 -0.68 -22.96 0.12
CA PRO A 83 -0.19 -24.14 0.82
C PRO A 83 1.20 -24.53 0.30
N ARG A 84 2.10 -24.97 1.18
CA ARG A 84 3.49 -25.31 0.85
C ARG A 84 3.86 -26.67 1.44
N GLY A 85 4.84 -27.34 0.81
CA GLY A 85 5.34 -28.65 1.22
C GLY A 85 4.70 -29.82 0.46
N ASP A 86 5.15 -31.04 0.79
CA ASP A 86 4.75 -32.27 0.10
C ASP A 86 3.25 -32.58 0.21
N ASP A 87 2.57 -32.06 1.23
CA ASP A 87 1.15 -32.22 1.49
C ASP A 87 0.30 -31.01 1.07
N ALA A 88 0.86 -30.06 0.31
CA ALA A 88 0.18 -28.81 -0.10
C ALA A 88 -1.21 -29.05 -0.72
N MET A 89 -1.36 -30.08 -1.56
CA MET A 89 -2.66 -30.40 -2.19
C MET A 89 -3.68 -30.98 -1.20
N GLN A 90 -3.22 -31.72 -0.19
CA GLN A 90 -4.09 -32.19 0.88
C GLN A 90 -4.54 -31.03 1.77
N GLN A 91 -3.62 -30.12 2.11
CA GLN A 91 -3.93 -28.89 2.83
C GLN A 91 -4.95 -28.04 2.06
N LEU A 92 -4.76 -27.86 0.76
CA LEU A 92 -5.70 -27.14 -0.12
C LEU A 92 -7.10 -27.77 -0.11
N ALA A 93 -7.18 -29.11 -0.23
CA ALA A 93 -8.45 -29.81 -0.17
C ALA A 93 -9.16 -29.62 1.18
N GLY A 94 -8.41 -29.65 2.29
CA GLY A 94 -8.91 -29.34 3.62
C GLY A 94 -9.44 -27.92 3.75
N LEU A 95 -8.69 -26.93 3.25
CA LEU A 95 -9.10 -25.53 3.23
C LEU A 95 -10.40 -25.33 2.43
N ARG A 96 -10.49 -25.93 1.23
CA ARG A 96 -11.70 -25.85 0.39
C ARG A 96 -12.94 -26.41 1.08
N ALA A 97 -12.78 -27.50 1.82
CA ALA A 97 -13.88 -28.15 2.54
C ALA A 97 -14.31 -27.37 3.80
N ALA A 98 -13.39 -26.62 4.42
CA ALA A 98 -13.60 -25.96 5.70
C ALA A 98 -13.65 -24.42 5.61
N TRP A 99 -13.75 -23.83 4.41
CA TRP A 99 -13.84 -22.38 4.25
C TRP A 99 -15.28 -21.89 4.50
N PRO A 100 -15.50 -20.78 5.24
CA PRO A 100 -14.52 -19.89 5.88
C PRO A 100 -14.16 -20.27 7.34
N ALA A 101 -14.72 -21.33 7.90
CA ALA A 101 -14.53 -21.70 9.31
C ALA A 101 -13.05 -21.82 9.74
N SER A 102 -12.19 -22.37 8.88
CA SER A 102 -10.75 -22.44 9.14
C SER A 102 -10.07 -21.06 9.25
N TYR A 103 -10.56 -20.06 8.52
CA TYR A 103 -10.13 -18.67 8.66
C TYR A 103 -10.59 -18.07 9.98
N GLU A 104 -11.88 -18.23 10.29
CA GLU A 104 -12.51 -17.69 11.51
C GLU A 104 -11.85 -18.23 12.78
N GLU A 105 -11.58 -19.54 12.83
CA GLU A 105 -10.87 -20.18 13.94
C GLU A 105 -9.47 -19.59 14.13
N ARG A 106 -8.71 -19.43 13.06
CA ARG A 106 -7.36 -18.84 13.14
C ARG A 106 -7.39 -17.35 13.42
N ARG A 107 -8.40 -16.62 12.94
CA ARG A 107 -8.58 -15.19 13.19
C ARG A 107 -8.80 -14.97 14.68
N GLY A 108 -9.78 -15.68 15.27
CA GLY A 108 -10.18 -15.52 16.67
C GLY A 108 -10.32 -14.04 17.05
N ASP A 109 -9.89 -13.69 18.26
CA ASP A 109 -9.96 -12.31 18.77
C ASP A 109 -8.69 -11.50 18.48
N LYS A 110 -7.89 -11.89 17.47
CA LYS A 110 -6.66 -11.15 17.16
C LYS A 110 -7.03 -9.71 16.79
N ARG A 111 -6.18 -8.77 17.16
CA ARG A 111 -6.41 -7.35 16.86
C ARG A 111 -6.23 -6.98 15.39
N PHE A 112 -5.36 -7.70 14.68
CA PHE A 112 -5.02 -7.40 13.29
C PHE A 112 -5.28 -8.59 12.37
N PRO A 113 -5.64 -8.34 11.09
CA PRO A 113 -5.88 -9.39 10.10
C PRO A 113 -4.73 -10.40 10.04
N ILE A 114 -5.08 -11.68 9.96
CA ILE A 114 -4.10 -12.76 9.89
C ILE A 114 -3.67 -13.04 8.45
N LYS A 115 -2.55 -13.74 8.28
CA LYS A 115 -2.20 -14.36 7.01
C LYS A 115 -2.22 -15.88 7.17
N MET A 116 -2.84 -16.57 6.22
CA MET A 116 -2.85 -18.03 6.14
C MET A 116 -3.09 -18.45 4.70
N PRO A 117 -2.68 -19.67 4.31
CA PRO A 117 -3.02 -20.19 3.00
C PRO A 117 -4.52 -20.18 2.74
N THR A 118 -4.91 -19.85 1.51
CA THR A 118 -6.31 -19.84 1.09
C THR A 118 -6.48 -20.60 -0.23
N PRO A 119 -7.70 -21.10 -0.53
CA PRO A 119 -7.99 -21.65 -1.84
C PRO A 119 -7.81 -20.64 -2.97
N PHE A 120 -8.21 -19.38 -2.78
CA PHE A 120 -8.05 -18.36 -3.82
C PHE A 120 -6.59 -17.90 -4.01
N GLY A 121 -5.75 -17.95 -2.97
CA GLY A 121 -4.31 -17.74 -3.10
C GLY A 121 -3.66 -18.76 -4.03
N TYR A 122 -4.08 -20.03 -3.94
CA TYR A 122 -3.67 -21.06 -4.90
C TYR A 122 -4.15 -20.76 -6.32
N GLU A 123 -5.41 -20.35 -6.49
CA GLU A 123 -5.95 -19.97 -7.82
C GLU A 123 -5.21 -18.78 -8.43
N THR A 124 -4.82 -17.80 -7.61
CA THR A 124 -4.00 -16.66 -8.03
C THR A 124 -2.60 -17.10 -8.46
N SER A 125 -1.97 -18.03 -7.73
CA SER A 125 -0.68 -18.61 -8.11
C SER A 125 -0.74 -19.34 -9.45
N GLU A 126 -1.77 -20.16 -9.68
CA GLU A 126 -1.95 -20.86 -10.95
C GLU A 126 -2.25 -19.89 -12.10
N TRP A 127 -3.05 -18.85 -11.84
CA TRP A 127 -3.25 -17.77 -12.81
C TRP A 127 -1.95 -17.08 -13.18
N ALA A 128 -1.09 -16.76 -12.20
CA ALA A 128 0.21 -16.14 -12.45
C ALA A 128 1.09 -17.01 -13.35
N LYS A 129 1.23 -18.30 -13.01
CA LYS A 129 1.98 -19.27 -13.85
C LYS A 129 1.45 -19.33 -15.26
N GLN A 130 0.12 -19.39 -15.41
CA GLN A 130 -0.53 -19.39 -16.71
C GLN A 130 -0.33 -18.07 -17.47
N TRP A 131 -0.33 -16.93 -16.78
CA TRP A 131 -0.12 -15.61 -17.38
C TRP A 131 1.30 -15.47 -17.94
N PHE A 132 2.31 -16.08 -17.32
CA PHE A 132 3.70 -16.06 -17.76
C PHE A 132 4.12 -17.22 -18.68
N LYS A 133 3.23 -18.18 -19.00
CA LYS A 133 3.59 -19.41 -19.73
C LYS A 133 4.29 -19.19 -21.08
N ASP A 134 4.01 -18.09 -21.77
CA ASP A 134 4.55 -17.73 -23.08
C ASP A 134 5.47 -16.49 -23.01
N VAL A 135 6.00 -16.18 -21.82
CA VAL A 135 6.87 -15.02 -21.58
C VAL A 135 8.32 -15.49 -21.49
N ASP A 136 9.12 -15.18 -22.51
CA ASP A 136 10.53 -15.61 -22.54
C ASP A 136 11.44 -14.76 -21.65
N SER A 137 11.04 -13.53 -21.34
CA SER A 137 11.83 -12.64 -20.50
C SER A 137 10.99 -11.67 -19.69
N ILE A 138 11.52 -11.32 -18.52
CA ILE A 138 10.95 -10.31 -17.62
C ILE A 138 11.89 -9.14 -17.46
N ARG A 139 11.32 -7.96 -17.26
CA ARG A 139 12.05 -6.74 -16.89
C ARG A 139 11.70 -6.38 -15.46
N LEU A 140 12.72 -6.05 -14.67
CA LEU A 140 12.55 -5.54 -13.31
C LEU A 140 12.85 -4.05 -13.26
N GLU A 141 12.00 -3.30 -12.57
CA GLU A 141 12.23 -1.87 -12.28
C GLU A 141 11.91 -1.52 -10.83
N ARG A 142 12.66 -0.61 -10.23
CA ARG A 142 12.37 -0.04 -8.91
C ARG A 142 11.27 1.04 -8.99
N ASP A 143 10.61 1.34 -7.87
CA ASP A 143 9.69 2.48 -7.82
C ASP A 143 10.41 3.81 -7.55
N SER A 144 11.53 3.77 -6.79
CA SER A 144 12.29 4.97 -6.41
C SER A 144 13.77 4.66 -6.20
N ASN A 145 14.59 5.71 -6.16
CA ASN A 145 16.06 5.61 -6.02
C ASN A 145 16.54 5.49 -4.56
N ASP A 146 15.70 5.84 -3.59
CA ASP A 146 16.01 5.99 -2.16
C ASP A 146 15.30 4.94 -1.27
N ASN A 147 14.56 4.00 -1.88
CA ASN A 147 13.94 2.85 -1.23
C ASN A 147 14.06 1.61 -2.11
N VAL A 148 15.30 1.14 -2.26
CA VAL A 148 15.67 0.05 -3.16
C VAL A 148 15.51 -1.30 -2.46
N PHE A 149 15.76 -1.38 -1.15
CA PHE A 149 15.75 -2.64 -0.41
C PHE A 149 14.63 -2.71 0.64
N GLY A 150 13.92 -3.84 0.69
CA GLY A 150 12.95 -4.11 1.75
C GLY A 150 13.62 -4.46 3.10
N TYR A 151 12.80 -4.69 4.13
CA TYR A 151 13.25 -5.04 5.49
C TYR A 151 14.24 -6.23 5.54
N PHE A 152 13.98 -7.28 4.74
CA PHE A 152 14.83 -8.48 4.66
C PHE A 152 15.98 -8.36 3.63
N GLY A 153 16.27 -7.16 3.12
CA GLY A 153 17.34 -6.92 2.14
C GLY A 153 17.03 -7.35 0.71
N ARG A 154 15.80 -7.84 0.43
CA ARG A 154 15.31 -8.12 -0.93
C ARG A 154 15.17 -6.82 -1.71
N THR A 155 15.52 -6.84 -3.00
CA THR A 155 15.28 -5.70 -3.90
C THR A 155 13.77 -5.48 -4.07
N LEU A 156 13.31 -4.23 -4.03
CA LEU A 156 11.93 -3.86 -4.29
C LEU A 156 11.74 -3.58 -5.78
N ALA A 157 10.83 -4.30 -6.44
CA ALA A 157 10.67 -4.17 -7.89
C ALA A 157 9.23 -4.37 -8.37
N TYR A 158 8.90 -3.68 -9.47
CA TYR A 158 7.86 -4.07 -10.41
C TYR A 158 8.38 -5.09 -11.39
N VAL A 159 7.50 -5.99 -11.81
CA VAL A 159 7.78 -7.00 -12.82
C VAL A 159 7.01 -6.67 -14.08
N TYR A 160 7.71 -6.67 -15.20
CA TYR A 160 7.13 -6.52 -16.52
C TYR A 160 7.35 -7.80 -17.30
N ALA A 161 6.33 -8.23 -18.05
CA ALA A 161 6.47 -9.26 -19.08
C ALA A 161 6.42 -8.63 -20.46
N TYR A 162 7.23 -9.13 -21.39
CA TYR A 162 7.12 -8.75 -22.78
C TYR A 162 6.03 -9.57 -23.46
N LYS A 163 4.93 -8.93 -23.85
CA LYS A 163 3.74 -9.55 -24.45
C LYS A 163 3.26 -8.70 -25.62
N ASP A 164 2.91 -9.34 -26.73
CA ASP A 164 2.32 -8.67 -27.90
C ASP A 164 3.10 -7.43 -28.41
N GLY A 165 4.44 -7.45 -28.25
CA GLY A 165 5.33 -6.38 -28.68
C GLY A 165 5.59 -5.29 -27.64
N GLU A 166 5.04 -5.39 -26.43
CA GLU A 166 5.15 -4.38 -25.38
C GLU A 166 5.44 -4.96 -23.99
N TRP A 167 5.96 -4.11 -23.10
CA TRP A 167 6.20 -4.47 -21.71
C TRP A 167 4.97 -4.17 -20.86
N VAL A 168 4.37 -5.21 -20.28
CA VAL A 168 3.15 -5.11 -19.46
C VAL A 168 3.51 -5.24 -17.98
N ASN A 169 3.14 -4.24 -17.17
CA ASN A 169 3.36 -4.24 -15.72
C ASN A 169 2.46 -5.29 -15.04
N TYR A 170 3.05 -6.44 -14.69
CA TYR A 170 2.33 -7.55 -14.06
C TYR A 170 1.74 -7.18 -12.70
N ASN A 171 2.41 -6.33 -11.92
CA ASN A 171 1.89 -5.95 -10.60
C ASN A 171 0.54 -5.24 -10.74
N VAL A 172 0.42 -4.33 -11.72
CA VAL A 172 -0.86 -3.66 -12.03
C VAL A 172 -1.89 -4.67 -12.56
N GLU A 173 -1.49 -5.58 -13.46
CA GLU A 173 -2.40 -6.62 -13.97
C GLU A 173 -2.91 -7.53 -12.85
N CYS A 174 -2.06 -7.92 -11.90
CA CYS A 174 -2.44 -8.75 -10.75
C CYS A 174 -3.54 -8.06 -9.93
N VAL A 175 -3.44 -6.74 -9.73
CA VAL A 175 -4.49 -5.95 -9.08
C VAL A 175 -5.75 -5.88 -9.95
N ARG A 176 -5.61 -5.61 -11.25
CA ARG A 176 -6.73 -5.51 -12.21
C ARG A 176 -7.54 -6.81 -12.33
N GLN A 177 -6.87 -7.95 -12.24
CA GLN A 177 -7.51 -9.27 -12.24
C GLN A 177 -8.05 -9.69 -10.86
N GLY A 178 -7.84 -8.87 -9.82
CA GLY A 178 -8.29 -9.17 -8.46
C GLY A 178 -7.48 -10.28 -7.78
N GLY A 179 -6.26 -10.57 -8.24
CA GLY A 179 -5.35 -11.50 -7.54
C GLY A 179 -4.72 -10.89 -6.29
N SER A 180 -4.67 -9.57 -6.22
CA SER A 180 -4.15 -8.80 -5.09
C SER A 180 -4.93 -7.48 -4.94
N PRO A 181 -5.05 -6.92 -3.73
CA PRO A 181 -5.39 -5.51 -3.59
C PRO A 181 -4.20 -4.63 -4.00
N TYR A 182 -4.42 -3.33 -4.19
CA TYR A 182 -3.33 -2.36 -4.19
C TYR A 182 -2.76 -2.22 -2.78
N PHE A 183 -1.57 -2.78 -2.57
CA PHE A 183 -0.97 -2.94 -1.26
C PHE A 183 -0.10 -1.74 -0.86
N GLY A 184 -0.73 -0.71 -0.27
CA GLY A 184 -0.09 0.54 0.16
C GLY A 184 0.59 0.52 1.54
N LYS A 185 0.74 -0.64 2.20
CA LYS A 185 1.19 -0.75 3.62
C LYS A 185 2.55 -0.09 3.89
N TYR A 186 3.45 -0.13 2.91
CA TYR A 186 4.81 0.39 3.00
C TYR A 186 5.01 1.66 2.15
N GLY A 187 3.92 2.33 1.80
CA GLY A 187 3.91 3.53 0.96
C GLY A 187 3.15 3.28 -0.32
N PHE A 188 2.60 4.35 -0.88
CA PHE A 188 2.03 4.33 -2.22
C PHE A 188 3.15 4.38 -3.26
N SER A 189 2.91 3.77 -4.41
CA SER A 189 3.81 3.90 -5.57
C SER A 189 3.96 5.38 -5.92
N SER A 190 5.19 5.83 -6.14
CA SER A 190 5.44 7.18 -6.65
C SER A 190 5.18 7.31 -8.15
N ARG A 191 5.23 6.20 -8.88
CA ARG A 191 5.09 6.15 -10.35
C ARG A 191 3.70 5.73 -10.83
N PHE A 192 3.03 4.85 -10.09
CA PHE A 192 1.85 4.11 -10.56
C PHE A 192 0.67 4.18 -9.59
N HIS A 193 0.65 5.11 -8.63
CA HIS A 193 -0.43 5.22 -7.64
C HIS A 193 -1.82 5.22 -8.28
N ASP A 194 -2.06 6.16 -9.19
CA ASP A 194 -3.37 6.37 -9.82
C ASP A 194 -3.75 5.16 -10.69
N VAL A 195 -2.75 4.54 -11.33
CA VAL A 195 -2.92 3.34 -12.15
C VAL A 195 -3.39 2.16 -11.30
N PHE A 196 -2.76 1.95 -10.13
CA PHE A 196 -3.17 0.91 -9.20
C PHE A 196 -4.56 1.18 -8.62
N GLU A 197 -4.91 2.43 -8.33
CA GLU A 197 -6.25 2.80 -7.87
C GLU A 197 -7.31 2.45 -8.92
N VAL A 198 -7.10 2.85 -10.17
CA VAL A 198 -8.00 2.52 -11.29
C VAL A 198 -8.10 1.00 -11.47
N ALA A 199 -6.98 0.27 -11.47
CA ALA A 199 -6.98 -1.18 -11.60
C ALA A 199 -7.77 -1.87 -10.47
N GLN A 200 -7.63 -1.38 -9.23
CA GLN A 200 -8.36 -1.92 -8.09
C GLN A 200 -9.86 -1.60 -8.18
N GLU A 201 -10.23 -0.38 -8.58
CA GLU A 201 -11.62 0.01 -8.78
C GLU A 201 -12.29 -0.83 -9.88
N GLU A 202 -11.59 -1.09 -10.98
CA GLU A 202 -12.04 -1.98 -12.04
C GLU A 202 -12.29 -3.39 -11.49
N ALA A 203 -11.32 -3.96 -10.78
CA ALA A 203 -11.43 -5.29 -10.21
C ALA A 203 -12.61 -5.40 -9.21
N ARG A 204 -12.83 -4.35 -8.40
CA ARG A 204 -13.97 -4.25 -7.48
C ARG A 204 -15.30 -4.16 -8.22
N TYR A 205 -15.39 -3.30 -9.23
CA TYR A 205 -16.60 -3.11 -10.02
C TYR A 205 -17.06 -4.40 -10.70
N PHE A 206 -16.11 -5.13 -11.31
CA PHE A 206 -16.38 -6.40 -11.97
C PHE A 206 -16.38 -7.61 -11.02
N LYS A 207 -16.19 -7.40 -9.70
CA LYS A 207 -16.11 -8.46 -8.70
C LYS A 207 -15.13 -9.56 -9.12
N ARG A 208 -13.91 -9.19 -9.49
CA ARG A 208 -12.86 -10.14 -9.89
C ARG A 208 -12.09 -10.62 -8.66
N GLY A 209 -11.72 -11.90 -8.65
CA GLY A 209 -10.84 -12.50 -7.65
C GLY A 209 -11.25 -12.22 -6.21
N ILE A 210 -10.38 -11.58 -5.43
CA ILE A 210 -10.61 -11.22 -4.01
C ILE A 210 -11.79 -10.27 -3.77
N TRP A 211 -12.38 -9.72 -4.83
CA TRP A 211 -13.58 -8.88 -4.75
C TRP A 211 -14.86 -9.67 -5.07
N ASN A 212 -14.73 -10.96 -5.41
CA ASN A 212 -15.85 -11.86 -5.59
C ASN A 212 -16.17 -12.61 -4.30
N THR A 213 -17.25 -12.23 -3.63
CA THR A 213 -17.70 -12.86 -2.38
C THR A 213 -18.04 -14.35 -2.49
N ASP A 214 -18.19 -14.87 -3.72
CA ASP A 214 -18.45 -16.30 -3.96
C ASP A 214 -17.16 -17.14 -3.98
N LEU A 215 -15.99 -16.50 -3.96
CA LEU A 215 -14.68 -17.17 -3.94
C LEU A 215 -14.13 -17.28 -2.52
N GLN A 216 -13.26 -18.28 -2.31
CA GLN A 216 -12.71 -18.62 -1.00
C GLN A 216 -11.41 -17.85 -0.72
N HIS A 217 -11.55 -16.53 -0.55
CA HIS A 217 -10.49 -15.58 -0.24
C HIS A 217 -10.68 -14.98 1.17
N TYR A 218 -9.69 -14.24 1.70
CA TYR A 218 -9.81 -13.56 2.99
C TYR A 218 -11.08 -12.68 3.05
N PRO A 219 -11.93 -12.81 4.08
CA PRO A 219 -13.19 -12.08 4.15
C PRO A 219 -13.05 -10.62 4.63
N ASP A 220 -11.86 -10.20 5.05
CA ASP A 220 -11.61 -8.96 5.79
C ASP A 220 -10.78 -7.91 5.02
N TYR A 221 -10.92 -7.88 3.69
CA TYR A 221 -10.18 -6.91 2.86
C TYR A 221 -10.48 -5.45 3.19
N GLU A 222 -11.70 -5.10 3.60
CA GLU A 222 -12.01 -3.73 4.03
C GLU A 222 -11.20 -3.33 5.29
N GLU A 223 -11.07 -4.24 6.27
CA GLU A 223 -10.24 -4.02 7.46
C GLU A 223 -8.75 -3.88 7.08
N ARG A 224 -8.25 -4.78 6.23
CA ARG A 224 -6.87 -4.77 5.74
C ARG A 224 -6.53 -3.49 5.02
N LEU A 225 -7.36 -3.06 4.07
CA LEU A 225 -7.15 -1.85 3.28
C LEU A 225 -7.20 -0.61 4.15
N SER A 226 -8.16 -0.51 5.08
CA SER A 226 -8.21 0.59 6.05
C SER A 226 -6.88 0.71 6.80
N TRP A 227 -6.37 -0.41 7.32
CA TRP A 227 -5.09 -0.45 8.03
C TRP A 227 -3.89 -0.10 7.13
N TRP A 228 -3.79 -0.72 5.95
CA TRP A 228 -2.66 -0.52 5.03
C TRP A 228 -2.65 0.88 4.43
N ASN A 229 -3.80 1.41 4.04
CA ASN A 229 -3.92 2.76 3.49
C ASN A 229 -3.65 3.83 4.55
N ALA A 230 -4.04 3.62 5.80
CA ALA A 230 -3.66 4.52 6.89
C ALA A 230 -2.12 4.61 7.04
N ARG A 231 -1.41 3.49 6.89
CA ARG A 231 0.06 3.47 6.92
C ARG A 231 0.66 4.15 5.69
N GLY A 232 0.16 3.84 4.49
CA GLY A 232 0.57 4.50 3.25
C GLY A 232 0.36 6.01 3.28
N ALA A 233 -0.77 6.47 3.83
CA ALA A 233 -1.08 7.89 4.00
C ALA A 233 -0.12 8.58 4.99
N SER A 234 0.30 7.91 6.07
CA SER A 234 1.32 8.46 6.97
C SER A 234 2.66 8.66 6.28
N ILE A 235 3.07 7.72 5.40
CA ILE A 235 4.29 7.86 4.59
C ILE A 235 4.13 8.99 3.58
N LYS A 236 3.02 9.04 2.84
CA LYS A 236 2.72 10.13 1.88
C LYS A 236 2.79 11.50 2.57
N ARG A 237 2.24 11.61 3.78
CA ARG A 237 2.31 12.84 4.60
C ARG A 237 3.74 13.21 4.97
N TYR A 238 4.56 12.24 5.38
CA TYR A 238 5.96 12.48 5.71
C TYR A 238 6.74 13.01 4.48
N LEU A 239 6.59 12.34 3.34
CA LEU A 239 7.29 12.69 2.11
C LEU A 239 6.85 14.04 1.53
N GLY A 240 5.61 14.46 1.78
CA GLY A 240 5.09 15.77 1.34
C GLY A 240 5.37 16.93 2.30
N GLY A 241 6.17 16.75 3.35
CA GLY A 241 6.49 17.82 4.28
C GLY A 241 7.81 17.57 5.04
N PRO A 242 7.80 16.88 6.20
CA PRO A 242 8.98 16.77 7.07
C PRO A 242 10.23 16.11 6.47
N ALA A 243 10.15 15.48 5.30
CA ALA A 243 11.28 14.82 4.64
C ALA A 243 12.42 15.77 4.25
N GLU A 244 12.16 17.08 4.15
CA GLU A 244 13.15 18.06 3.69
C GLU A 244 14.03 18.65 4.81
N HIS A 245 13.82 18.27 6.07
CA HIS A 245 14.60 18.81 7.19
C HIS A 245 15.83 17.95 7.53
N ASP A 246 16.99 18.59 7.70
CA ASP A 246 18.27 17.94 8.03
C ASP A 246 18.22 17.08 9.31
N HIS A 247 17.31 17.42 10.23
CA HIS A 247 17.11 16.76 11.51
C HIS A 247 15.91 15.79 11.56
N SER A 248 15.31 15.47 10.42
CA SER A 248 14.20 14.51 10.28
C SER A 248 14.67 13.23 9.62
N TYR A 249 14.34 12.06 10.15
CA TYR A 249 14.85 10.76 9.69
C TYR A 249 13.75 9.75 9.42
N PHE A 250 13.68 9.16 8.22
CA PHE A 250 12.71 8.11 7.90
C PHE A 250 13.34 6.73 8.03
N ILE A 251 13.07 6.05 9.14
CA ILE A 251 13.62 4.74 9.52
C ILE A 251 13.22 3.57 8.59
N GLY A 252 12.50 3.82 7.49
CA GLY A 252 12.24 2.83 6.43
C GLY A 252 13.10 2.96 5.17
N ARG A 253 13.81 4.08 4.97
CA ARG A 253 14.53 4.38 3.72
C ARG A 253 16.00 3.95 3.79
N ASP A 254 16.59 3.65 2.65
CA ASP A 254 17.97 3.19 2.58
C ASP A 254 18.94 4.30 3.01
N GLY A 255 19.94 3.98 3.84
CA GLY A 255 20.95 4.93 4.33
C GLY A 255 20.53 5.80 5.52
N GLU A 256 19.23 5.84 5.86
CA GLU A 256 18.72 6.69 6.95
C GLU A 256 19.19 6.25 8.33
N PHE A 257 19.42 4.96 8.52
CA PHE A 257 19.91 4.42 9.79
C PHE A 257 21.37 4.84 10.04
N GLU A 258 22.21 4.77 9.01
CA GLU A 258 23.60 5.26 9.05
C GLU A 258 23.63 6.78 9.25
N ARG A 259 22.75 7.52 8.56
CA ARG A 259 22.65 8.97 8.75
C ARG A 259 22.24 9.32 10.17
N LEU A 260 21.28 8.60 10.74
CA LEU A 260 20.85 8.77 12.13
C LEU A 260 21.98 8.45 13.12
N ALA A 261 22.79 7.41 12.87
CA ALA A 261 23.91 7.06 13.73
C ALA A 261 24.93 8.21 13.84
N LEU A 262 25.11 8.98 12.77
CA LEU A 262 25.99 10.16 12.74
C LEU A 262 25.41 11.38 13.50
N ALA A 263 24.13 11.34 13.88
CA ALA A 263 23.46 12.38 14.65
C ALA A 263 23.58 12.21 16.17
N GLY A 264 24.45 11.30 16.65
CA GLY A 264 24.66 11.05 18.08
C GLY A 264 24.82 12.33 18.91
N GLY A 265 24.04 12.43 20.00
CA GLY A 265 24.00 13.58 20.90
C GLY A 265 23.13 14.76 20.43
N LYS A 266 22.58 14.72 19.21
CA LYS A 266 21.69 15.77 18.68
C LYS A 266 20.23 15.44 18.99
N GLU A 267 19.41 16.48 19.10
CA GLU A 267 17.95 16.35 19.04
C GLU A 267 17.52 16.15 17.58
N VAL A 268 16.65 15.18 17.33
CA VAL A 268 16.15 14.82 16.00
C VAL A 268 14.68 14.46 16.07
N VAL A 269 14.04 14.36 14.90
CA VAL A 269 12.74 13.69 14.74
C VAL A 269 12.96 12.43 13.92
N VAL A 270 12.57 11.28 14.45
CA VAL A 270 12.51 10.03 13.69
C VAL A 270 11.07 9.71 13.30
N PHE A 271 10.88 9.29 12.07
CA PHE A 271 9.63 8.76 11.54
C PHE A 271 9.81 7.30 11.18
N GLY A 272 8.97 6.41 11.71
CA GLY A 272 9.12 4.98 11.48
C GLY A 272 7.92 4.16 11.92
N PRO A 273 7.79 2.92 11.43
CA PRO A 273 6.74 2.02 11.87
C PRO A 273 7.03 1.55 13.29
N VAL A 274 6.02 1.38 14.13
CA VAL A 274 6.15 0.74 15.44
C VAL A 274 5.91 -0.75 15.29
N HIS A 275 6.82 -1.56 15.83
CA HIS A 275 6.67 -3.01 15.88
C HIS A 275 5.51 -3.42 16.83
N TRP A 276 5.21 -4.73 16.86
CA TRP A 276 4.32 -5.31 17.87
C TRP A 276 4.76 -4.93 19.27
N LEU A 277 3.81 -4.51 20.10
CA LEU A 277 4.04 -4.30 21.52
C LEU A 277 4.12 -5.68 22.17
N GLY A 278 5.18 -5.93 22.93
CA GLY A 278 5.26 -7.13 23.75
C GLY A 278 4.26 -7.09 24.91
N ASP A 279 4.16 -8.17 25.66
CA ASP A 279 3.24 -8.28 26.81
C ASP A 279 3.73 -7.53 28.06
N ALA A 280 4.98 -7.04 28.05
CA ALA A 280 5.57 -6.33 29.18
C ALA A 280 4.79 -5.02 29.47
N ARG A 281 4.46 -4.81 30.74
CA ARG A 281 3.79 -3.60 31.24
C ARG A 281 4.51 -3.05 32.48
N PRO A 282 4.68 -1.72 32.62
CA PRO A 282 4.37 -0.70 31.61
C PRO A 282 5.30 -0.80 30.39
N VAL A 283 4.80 -0.45 29.21
CA VAL A 283 5.65 -0.32 28.02
C VAL A 283 6.60 0.86 28.24
N ARG A 284 7.91 0.61 28.14
CA ARG A 284 8.95 1.63 28.35
C ARG A 284 9.71 2.03 27.09
N THR A 285 9.62 1.20 26.05
CA THR A 285 10.30 1.45 24.78
C THR A 285 9.41 1.04 23.62
N LEU A 286 9.50 1.80 22.52
CA LEU A 286 8.96 1.39 21.22
C LEU A 286 10.12 0.96 20.32
N LYS A 287 9.89 -0.06 19.50
CA LYS A 287 10.86 -0.51 18.49
C LYS A 287 10.40 -0.05 17.11
N LEU A 288 11.28 0.66 16.42
CA LEU A 288 11.09 1.12 15.06
C LEU A 288 12.03 0.32 14.15
N PRO A 289 11.55 -0.77 13.52
CA PRO A 289 12.40 -1.61 12.69
C PRO A 289 12.84 -0.89 11.43
N HIS A 290 14.14 -0.98 11.12
CA HIS A 290 14.74 -0.48 9.88
C HIS A 290 14.96 -1.63 8.88
N LYS A 291 15.89 -2.54 9.21
CA LYS A 291 16.15 -3.78 8.48
C LYS A 291 16.23 -4.94 9.46
N LYS A 292 16.36 -6.15 8.96
CA LYS A 292 16.60 -7.34 9.79
C LYS A 292 17.76 -7.06 10.76
N ASP A 293 17.47 -7.23 12.05
CA ASP A 293 18.41 -7.04 13.16
C ASP A 293 18.92 -5.59 13.36
N LEU A 294 18.27 -4.60 12.73
CA LEU A 294 18.56 -3.17 12.89
C LEU A 294 17.28 -2.43 13.30
N ASP A 295 17.25 -1.95 14.54
CA ASP A 295 16.10 -1.26 15.12
C ASP A 295 16.53 0.08 15.73
N VAL A 296 15.64 1.09 15.62
CA VAL A 296 15.70 2.29 16.45
C VAL A 296 14.80 2.07 17.67
N ARG A 297 15.34 2.26 18.88
CA ARG A 297 14.57 2.20 20.13
C ARG A 297 14.17 3.60 20.55
N VAL A 298 12.87 3.83 20.74
CA VAL A 298 12.36 5.08 21.32
C VAL A 298 12.11 4.83 22.81
N ILE A 299 12.86 5.48 23.68
CA ILE A 299 12.64 5.48 25.12
C ILE A 299 11.49 6.44 25.42
N LEU A 300 10.45 5.89 26.05
CA LEU A 300 9.23 6.63 26.39
C LEU A 300 9.46 7.48 27.65
N PRO A 301 8.92 8.70 27.68
CA PRO A 301 8.90 9.51 28.89
C PRO A 301 7.90 8.93 29.89
N ASP A 302 8.02 9.32 31.16
CA ASP A 302 7.02 8.97 32.16
C ASP A 302 5.67 9.63 31.81
N GLY A 303 4.57 8.97 32.21
CA GLY A 303 3.21 9.47 32.01
C GLY A 303 2.56 9.08 30.67
N MET A 304 3.26 8.35 29.80
CA MET A 304 2.63 7.75 28.61
C MET A 304 1.52 6.76 29.01
N GLN A 305 0.31 7.00 28.51
CA GLN A 305 -0.84 6.13 28.78
C GLN A 305 -0.83 4.90 27.89
N GLN A 306 -1.23 3.76 28.44
CA GLN A 306 -1.17 2.46 27.77
C GLN A 306 -2.07 2.39 26.52
N ASP A 307 -3.25 2.98 26.59
CA ASP A 307 -4.23 3.05 25.50
C ASP A 307 -3.70 3.89 24.31
N VAL A 308 -2.93 4.95 24.58
CA VAL A 308 -2.22 5.73 23.55
C VAL A 308 -1.16 4.86 22.87
N LEU A 309 -0.37 4.12 23.64
CA LEU A 309 0.67 3.25 23.09
C LEU A 309 0.09 2.14 22.22
N GLU A 310 -1.05 1.57 22.62
CA GLU A 310 -1.77 0.58 21.83
C GLU A 310 -2.22 1.17 20.47
N GLN A 311 -2.55 2.45 20.38
CA GLN A 311 -2.86 3.09 19.10
C GLN A 311 -1.64 3.27 18.18
N PHE A 312 -0.42 3.20 18.73
CA PHE A 312 0.82 3.28 17.95
C PHE A 312 1.24 1.94 17.37
N GLU A 313 0.84 0.83 18.00
CA GLU A 313 1.19 -0.52 17.53
C GLU A 313 0.87 -0.71 16.05
N GLN A 314 1.87 -1.17 15.28
CA GLN A 314 1.75 -1.39 13.84
C GLN A 314 1.37 -0.14 13.02
N GLN A 315 1.55 1.07 13.58
CA GLN A 315 1.38 2.35 12.90
C GLN A 315 2.72 3.05 12.71
N TYR A 316 2.76 4.06 11.84
CA TYR A 316 3.87 4.99 11.79
C TYR A 316 3.71 6.08 12.84
N ILE A 317 4.81 6.44 13.49
CA ILE A 317 4.88 7.55 14.43
C ILE A 317 6.04 8.47 14.07
N TYR A 318 5.97 9.68 14.62
CA TYR A 318 7.07 10.59 14.78
C TYR A 318 7.50 10.55 16.24
N ALA A 319 8.80 10.55 16.50
CA ALA A 319 9.38 10.67 17.82
C ALA A 319 10.51 11.70 17.81
N ARG A 320 10.35 12.77 18.59
CA ARG A 320 11.38 13.79 18.82
C ARG A 320 12.22 13.41 20.04
N GLY A 321 13.53 13.50 19.94
CA GLY A 321 14.37 13.22 21.10
C GLY A 321 15.85 13.26 20.80
N THR A 322 16.65 13.03 21.84
CA THR A 322 18.11 13.01 21.72
C THR A 322 18.59 11.64 21.27
N VAL A 323 19.45 11.62 20.24
CA VAL A 323 20.07 10.39 19.70
C VAL A 323 21.19 9.92 20.63
N SER A 324 21.20 8.63 20.93
CA SER A 324 22.30 7.94 21.62
C SER A 324 22.50 6.52 21.08
N GLY A 325 23.58 5.85 21.50
CA GLY A 325 23.92 4.51 21.01
C GLY A 325 24.71 4.53 19.70
N GLY A 326 24.64 3.43 18.93
CA GLY A 326 25.39 3.23 17.69
C GLY A 326 25.51 1.74 17.31
N GLY A 327 26.03 1.45 16.12
CA GLY A 327 26.13 0.07 15.64
C GLY A 327 24.75 -0.49 15.26
N GLN A 328 24.31 -1.57 15.89
CA GLN A 328 23.03 -2.22 15.58
C GLN A 328 21.82 -1.64 16.35
N GLU A 329 22.05 -0.79 17.35
CA GLU A 329 20.99 -0.24 18.20
C GLU A 329 21.20 1.26 18.42
N ILE A 330 20.32 2.05 17.82
CA ILE A 330 20.24 3.50 18.02
C ILE A 330 19.06 3.78 18.94
N THR A 331 19.24 4.68 19.90
CA THR A 331 18.20 5.06 20.85
C THR A 331 17.81 6.52 20.68
N ILE A 332 16.51 6.80 20.71
CA ILE A 332 15.91 8.13 20.79
C ILE A 332 15.29 8.29 22.16
N THR A 333 15.80 9.23 22.97
CA THR A 333 15.22 9.53 24.29
C THR A 333 14.29 10.74 24.19
N CYS A 334 13.00 10.50 24.39
CA CYS A 334 11.95 11.54 24.41
C CYS A 334 11.84 12.16 25.81
N GLY A 335 11.62 13.48 25.89
CA GLY A 335 11.54 14.21 27.15
C GLY A 335 10.12 14.32 27.72
N SER A 336 9.11 14.27 26.85
CA SER A 336 7.70 14.50 27.19
C SER A 336 6.76 13.70 26.29
N PRO A 337 5.53 13.36 26.75
CA PRO A 337 4.55 12.67 25.91
C PRO A 337 4.28 13.35 24.56
N ASP A 338 4.36 14.69 24.51
CA ASP A 338 4.15 15.49 23.30
C ASP A 338 5.28 15.33 22.26
N ASP A 339 6.38 14.67 22.63
CA ASP A 339 7.46 14.32 21.70
C ASP A 339 7.13 13.11 20.82
N ILE A 340 5.98 12.45 21.03
CA ILE A 340 5.58 11.26 20.27
C ILE A 340 4.19 11.45 19.69
N SER A 341 4.04 11.30 18.38
CA SER A 341 2.77 11.56 17.70
C SER A 341 2.59 10.70 16.44
N ARG A 342 1.34 10.50 16.02
CA ARG A 342 1.01 9.89 14.71
C ARG A 342 1.01 10.91 13.56
N VAL A 343 1.09 12.20 13.88
CA VAL A 343 1.13 13.30 12.92
C VAL A 343 2.31 14.23 13.24
N PRO A 344 2.88 14.92 12.25
CA PRO A 344 3.90 15.93 12.50
C PRO A 344 3.38 16.98 13.49
N HIS A 345 4.17 17.31 14.51
CA HIS A 345 3.80 18.37 15.44
C HIS A 345 4.26 19.73 14.88
N PRO A 346 3.39 20.75 14.76
CA PRO A 346 3.76 22.05 14.18
C PRO A 346 4.85 22.80 14.94
N SER A 347 5.04 22.53 16.23
CA SER A 347 6.07 23.19 17.05
C SER A 347 7.44 22.51 16.99
N TRP A 348 7.57 21.37 16.30
CA TRP A 348 8.87 20.78 16.03
C TRP A 348 9.51 21.54 14.86
N ASN A 349 9.97 22.76 15.14
CA ASN A 349 10.78 23.53 14.21
C ASN A 349 12.12 22.81 14.06
N LEU A 350 12.26 22.07 12.98
CA LEU A 350 13.51 21.47 12.54
C LEU A 350 14.21 22.52 11.66
N GLU A 351 14.66 23.62 12.27
CA GLU A 351 15.56 24.59 11.62
C GLU A 351 16.98 24.05 11.52
#